data_AF-A0A9C7UZ97-F1
#
_entry.id   AF-A0A9C7UZ97-F1
#
_cell.length_a   1.000
_cell.length_b   1.000
_cell.length_c   1.000
_cell.angle_alpha   90.00
_cell.angle_beta   90.00
_cell.angle_gamma   90.00
#
_symmetry.space_group_name_H-M   'P 1'
#
loop_
_entity.id
_entity.type
_entity.pdbx_description
1 polymer ?
#
loop_
_entity_poly.entity_id
_entity_poly.type
_entity_poly.pdbx_seq_one_letter_code
_entity_poly.pdbx_strand_id
1 'polypeptide(L)' 'MTLYDELVARGLIAQVTNEEEIKKMINEGKATFYIGFDPTADSLHVGHFMALCLMKRLQ' A
#
# COMPACT_ATOMS: atom_id res chain seq x y z
N MET A 1 0.87 16.63 -6.43
CA MET A 1 0.48 15.72 -5.34
C MET A 1 1.47 14.57 -5.33
N THR A 2 2.10 14.25 -4.20
CA THR A 2 3.04 13.11 -4.14
C THR A 2 2.27 11.79 -4.00
N LEU A 3 2.93 10.65 -4.26
CA LEU A 3 2.28 9.34 -4.14
C LEU A 3 1.72 9.13 -2.73
N TYR A 4 2.49 9.49 -1.70
CA TYR A 4 2.02 9.40 -0.32
C TYR A 4 0.75 10.26 -0.07
N ASP A 5 0.73 11.50 -0.58
CA ASP A 5 -0.44 12.38 -0.42
C ASP A 5 -1.69 11.80 -1.12
N GLU A 6 -1.52 11.10 -2.24
CA GLU A 6 -2.62 10.39 -2.91
C GLU A 6 -3.20 9.27 -2.04
N LEU A 7 -2.34 8.48 -1.38
CA LEU A 7 -2.76 7.39 -0.52
C LEU A 7 -3.57 7.91 0.68
N VAL A 8 -3.14 9.03 1.28
CA VAL A 8 -3.90 9.70 2.35
C VAL A 8 -5.23 10.23 1.82
N ALA A 9 -5.23 10.95 0.70
CA ALA A 9 -6.45 11.54 0.13
C ALA A 9 -7.51 10.49 -0.25
N ARG A 10 -7.08 9.27 -0.62
CA ARG A 10 -7.95 8.14 -0.91
C ARG A 10 -8.38 7.33 0.32
N GLY A 11 -7.89 7.68 1.51
CA GLY A 11 -8.16 6.93 2.74
C GLY A 11 -7.52 5.54 2.76
N LEU A 12 -6.41 5.34 2.04
CA LEU A 12 -5.69 4.06 1.96
C LEU A 12 -4.64 3.88 3.06
N ILE A 13 -4.45 4.89 3.92
CA ILE A 13 -3.56 4.82 5.08
C ILE A 13 -4.40 4.79 6.35
N ALA A 14 -4.34 3.68 7.06
CA ALA A 14 -4.96 3.56 8.39
C ALA A 14 -3.96 3.89 9.50
N GLN A 15 -2.75 3.33 9.44
CA GLN A 15 -1.68 3.54 10.42
C GLN A 15 -0.32 3.46 9.73
N VAL A 16 0.65 4.21 10.26
CA VAL A 16 2.04 4.20 9.82
C VAL A 16 2.93 4.24 11.05
N THR A 17 4.05 3.50 11.02
CA THR A 17 5.00 3.44 12.15
C THR A 17 5.76 4.76 12.33
N ASN A 18 6.29 5.31 11.24
CA ASN A 18 6.94 6.62 11.18
C ASN A 18 6.53 7.32 9.88
N GLU A 19 5.64 8.31 9.98
CA GLU A 19 5.07 8.98 8.82
C GLU A 19 6.12 9.72 7.99
N GLU A 20 7.05 10.45 8.61
CA GLU A 20 8.07 11.22 7.88
C GLU A 20 9.00 10.30 7.07
N GLU A 21 9.50 9.23 7.69
CA GLU A 21 10.43 8.30 7.06
C GLU A 21 9.78 7.50 5.93
N ILE A 22 8.56 6.99 6.16
CA ILE A 22 7.80 6.23 5.16
C ILE A 22 7.41 7.12 3.99
N LYS A 23 6.93 8.35 4.25
CA LYS A 23 6.58 9.32 3.21
C LYS A 23 7.77 9.62 2.32
N LYS A 24 8.94 9.84 2.91
CA LYS A 24 10.19 10.06 2.17
C LYS A 24 10.55 8.83 1.32
N MET A 25 10.53 7.63 1.90
CA MET A 25 10.88 6.39 1.21
C MET A 25 9.97 6.09 0.00
N ILE A 26 8.65 6.24 0.17
CA ILE A 26 7.65 6.05 -0.89
C ILE A 26 7.86 7.08 -2.01
N ASN A 27 8.02 8.35 -1.66
CA ASN A 27 8.15 9.42 -2.66
C ASN A 27 9.51 9.40 -3.38
N GLU A 28 10.56 8.84 -2.78
CA GLU A 28 11.86 8.63 -3.43
C GLU A 28 11.90 7.39 -4.33
N GLY A 29 10.85 6.56 -4.37
CA GLY A 29 10.79 5.37 -5.21
C GLY A 29 11.75 4.24 -4.78
N LYS A 30 12.21 4.25 -3.53
CA LYS A 30 13.16 3.27 -2.97
C LYS A 30 12.48 2.20 -2.12
N ALA A 31 11.16 2.24 -2.00
CA ALA A 31 10.42 1.33 -1.14
C ALA A 31 10.34 -0.07 -1.76
N THR A 32 11.08 -1.01 -1.21
CA THR A 32 10.81 -2.44 -1.41
C THR A 32 9.80 -2.88 -0.38
N PHE A 33 8.66 -3.44 -0.81
CA PHE A 33 7.56 -3.82 0.07
C PHE A 33 7.05 -5.22 -0.25
N TYR A 34 6.31 -5.80 0.70
CA TYR A 34 5.56 -7.04 0.51
C TYR A 34 4.19 -6.93 1.17
N ILE A 35 3.24 -7.71 0.68
CA ILE A 35 1.95 -7.94 1.33
C ILE A 35 1.73 -9.45 1.33
N GLY A 36 1.39 -10.01 2.49
CA GLY A 36 1.07 -11.42 2.63
C GLY A 36 -0.39 -11.72 2.28
N PHE A 37 -0.63 -12.85 1.63
CA PHE A 37 -1.95 -13.47 1.49
C PHE A 37 -1.86 -14.91 1.92
N ASP A 38 -2.67 -15.30 2.90
CA ASP A 38 -2.79 -16.70 3.30
C ASP A 38 -3.80 -17.41 2.39
N PRO A 39 -3.50 -18.66 1.94
CA PRO A 39 -4.39 -19.44 1.08
C PRO A 39 -5.56 -20.03 1.89
N THR A 40 -6.49 -19.17 2.30
CA THR A 40 -7.65 -19.55 3.12
C THR A 40 -8.82 -20.12 2.31
N ALA A 41 -8.77 -20.03 0.98
CA ALA A 41 -9.75 -20.54 0.03
C ALA A 41 -9.07 -20.92 -1.30
N ASP A 42 -9.86 -21.49 -2.23
CA ASP A 42 -9.42 -21.85 -3.59
C ASP A 42 -9.22 -20.63 -4.52
N SER A 43 -9.74 -19.46 -4.14
CA SER A 43 -9.62 -18.22 -4.90
C SER A 43 -9.66 -16.98 -4.00
N LEU A 44 -9.07 -15.90 -4.49
CA LEU A 44 -9.23 -14.57 -3.88
C LEU A 44 -10.58 -13.97 -4.29
N HIS A 45 -11.22 -13.29 -3.35
CA HIS A 45 -12.41 -12.48 -3.62
C HIS A 45 -12.13 -10.96 -3.53
N VAL A 46 -13.14 -10.13 -3.81
CA VAL A 46 -13.06 -8.66 -3.84
C VAL A 46 -12.43 -8.01 -2.61
N GLY A 47 -12.55 -8.60 -1.42
CA GLY A 47 -11.86 -8.13 -0.20
C GLY A 47 -10.34 -7.97 -0.34
N HIS A 48 -9.68 -8.78 -1.18
CA HIS A 48 -8.24 -8.68 -1.42
C HIS A 48 -7.86 -7.62 -2.46
N PHE A 49 -8.84 -7.11 -3.22
CA PHE A 49 -8.60 -6.21 -4.34
C PHE A 49 -7.99 -4.87 -3.90
N MET A 50 -8.32 -4.40 -2.69
CA MET A 50 -7.74 -3.19 -2.11
C MET A 50 -6.22 -3.32 -1.96
N ALA A 51 -5.74 -4.42 -1.38
CA ALA A 51 -4.31 -4.67 -1.18
C ALA A 51 -3.58 -4.82 -2.53
N LEU A 52 -4.15 -5.55 -3.48
CA LEU A 52 -3.60 -5.69 -4.84
C LEU A 52 -3.52 -4.33 -5.57
N CYS A 53 -4.54 -3.49 -5.45
CA CYS A 53 -4.53 -2.14 -6.01
C CYS A 53 -3.45 -1.26 -5.36
N LEU A 54 -3.24 -1.38 -4.05
CA LEU A 54 -2.18 -0.66 -3.35
C LEU A 54 -0.80 -1.08 -3.87
N MET A 55 -0.55 -2.38 -4.05
CA MET A 55 0.71 -2.85 -4.63
C MET A 55 0.95 -2.26 -6.01
N LYS A 56 -0.10 -2.22 -6.86
CA LYS A 56 0.03 -1.66 -8.21
C LYS A 56 0.37 -0.16 -8.23
N ARG A 57 -0.06 0.59 -7.20
CA ARG A 57 0.26 2.02 -7.06
C ARG A 57 1.67 2.28 -6.57
N LEU A 58 2.24 1.34 -5.82
CA LEU A 58 3.59 1.41 -5.26
C LEU A 58 4.66 0.83 -6.22
N GLN A 59 4.24 0.17 -7.30
CA GLN A 59 5.09 -0.31 -8.40
C GLN A 59 5.39 0.83 -9.40
#